data_AF-A0A7V9FKN5-F1
#
_entry.id   AF-A0A7V9FKN5-F1
#
_cell.length_a   1.000
_cell.length_b   1.000
_cell.length_c   1.000
_cell.angle_alpha   90.00
_cell.angle_beta   90.00
_cell.angle_gamma   90.00
#
_symmetry.space_group_name_H-M   'P 1'
#
loop_
_entity.id
_entity.type
_entity.pdbx_description
1 polymer ?
#
loop_
_entity_poly.entity_id
_entity_poly.type
_entity_poly.pdbx_seq_one_letter_code
_entity_poly.pdbx_strand_id
1 'polypeptide(L)' 'MSAAHYETIDSVLLLLSEARERAEGAAKALADEGGQAHLVEALHATDRELLALHRRLMDGAYFSSGQPRPKQLELDAA' A
#
# COMPACT_ATOMS: atom_id res chain seq x y z
N MET A 1 12.83 -8.64 -20.07
CA MET A 1 12.64 -8.73 -18.61
C MET A 1 12.60 -10.20 -18.24
N SER A 2 13.35 -10.64 -17.22
CA SER A 2 13.40 -12.06 -16.79
C SER A 2 12.28 -12.36 -15.79
N ALA A 3 11.91 -13.64 -15.65
CA ALA A 3 10.91 -14.11 -14.69
C ALA A 3 11.23 -13.68 -13.24
N ALA A 4 12.51 -13.67 -12.86
CA ALA A 4 12.97 -13.25 -11.52
C ALA A 4 12.59 -11.79 -11.16
N HIS A 5 12.46 -10.90 -12.16
CA HIS A 5 12.03 -9.52 -11.89
C HIS A 5 10.53 -9.45 -11.57
N TYR A 6 9.69 -10.31 -12.18
CA TYR A 6 8.27 -10.38 -11.84
C TYR A 6 8.03 -11.05 -10.48
N GLU A 7 8.82 -12.07 -10.12
CA GLU A 7 8.78 -12.65 -8.77
C GLU A 7 9.05 -11.62 -7.67
N THR A 8 10.01 -10.70 -7.92
CA THR A 8 10.30 -9.61 -6.99
C THR A 8 9.12 -8.64 -6.88
N ILE A 9 8.47 -8.30 -8.00
CA ILE A 9 7.28 -7.44 -8.02
C ILE A 9 6.11 -8.10 -7.28
N ASP A 10 5.87 -9.39 -7.52
CA ASP A 10 4.81 -10.16 -6.86
C ASP A 10 5.03 -10.23 -5.35
N SER A 11 6.28 -10.40 -4.91
CA SER A 11 6.62 -10.34 -3.48
C SER A 11 6.28 -8.98 -2.87
N VAL A 12 6.55 -7.87 -3.56
CA VAL A 12 6.18 -6.53 -3.07
C VAL A 12 4.66 -6.36 -3.04
N LEU A 13 3.94 -6.81 -4.07
CA LEU A 13 2.48 -6.77 -4.10
C LEU A 13 1.87 -7.56 -2.95
N LEU A 14 2.44 -8.73 -2.62
CA LEU A 14 2.03 -9.54 -1.47
C LEU A 14 2.24 -8.78 -0.15
N LEU A 15 3.42 -8.18 0.06
CA LEU A 15 3.69 -7.40 1.27
C LEU A 15 2.72 -6.22 1.44
N LEU A 16 2.36 -5.55 0.35
CA LEU A 16 1.34 -4.49 0.37
C LEU A 16 -0.03 -5.04 0.79
N SER A 17 -0.44 -6.20 0.27
CA SER A 17 -1.69 -6.84 0.68
C SER A 17 -1.69 -7.22 2.16
N GLU A 18 -0.61 -7.81 2.68
CA GLU A 18 -0.55 -8.15 4.10
C GLU A 18 -0.56 -6.91 4.99
N ALA A 19 0.12 -5.83 4.58
CA ALA A 19 0.11 -4.57 5.32
C ALA A 19 -1.31 -3.98 5.40
N ARG A 20 -2.12 -4.13 4.35
CA ARG A 20 -3.54 -3.73 4.34
C ARG A 20 -4.37 -4.53 5.31
N GLU A 21 -4.26 -5.85 5.28
CA GLU A 21 -4.98 -6.73 6.22
C GLU A 21 -4.64 -6.40 7.67
N ARG A 22 -3.36 -6.09 7.96
CA ARG A 22 -2.93 -5.64 9.29
C ARG A 22 -3.50 -4.28 9.67
N ALA A 23 -3.52 -3.31 8.75
CA ALA A 23 -4.09 -1.98 9.00
C ALA A 23 -5.60 -2.04 9.27
N GLU A 24 -6.35 -2.80 8.46
CA GLU A 24 -7.78 -3.03 8.64
C GLU A 24 -8.05 -3.76 9.97
N GLY A 25 -7.32 -4.85 10.25
CA GLY A 25 -7.45 -5.61 11.49
C GLY A 25 -7.14 -4.77 12.73
N ALA A 26 -6.10 -3.93 12.67
CA ALA A 26 -5.76 -3.01 13.75
C ALA A 26 -6.82 -1.93 13.94
N ALA A 27 -7.38 -1.37 12.85
CA ALA A 27 -8.45 -0.39 12.93
C ALA A 27 -9.68 -0.97 13.65
N LYS A 28 -10.05 -2.21 13.28
CA LYS A 28 -11.15 -2.94 13.90
C LYS A 28 -10.89 -3.22 15.38
N ALA A 29 -9.74 -3.80 15.72
CA ALA A 29 -9.39 -4.11 17.11
C ALA A 29 -9.39 -2.84 17.98
N LEU A 30 -8.81 -1.75 17.48
CA LEU A 30 -8.76 -0.49 18.19
C LEU A 30 -10.16 0.12 18.38
N ALA A 31 -11.04 -0.01 17.39
CA ALA A 31 -12.43 0.44 17.53
C ALA A 31 -13.22 -0.40 18.54
N ASP A 32 -13.05 -1.73 18.51
CA ASP A 32 -13.70 -2.67 19.43
C ASP A 32 -13.26 -2.43 20.90
N GLU A 33 -12.02 -1.97 21.09
CA GLU A 33 -11.46 -1.59 22.41
C GLU A 33 -11.83 -0.17 22.86
N GLY A 34 -12.62 0.58 22.07
CA GLY A 34 -13.00 1.96 22.40
C GLY A 34 -11.87 2.97 22.22
N GLY A 35 -10.91 2.67 21.34
CA GLY A 35 -9.80 3.54 21.00
C GLY A 35 -10.23 4.87 20.37
N GLN A 36 -9.30 5.82 20.34
CA GLN A 36 -9.59 7.18 19.88
C GLN A 36 -9.91 7.19 18.39
N ALA A 37 -11.00 7.87 18.00
CA ALA A 37 -11.51 7.88 16.62
C ALA A 37 -10.47 8.32 15.58
N HIS A 38 -9.58 9.26 15.92
CA HIS A 38 -8.55 9.72 14.99
C HIS A 38 -7.49 8.66 14.69
N LEU A 39 -7.24 7.72 15.62
CA LEU A 39 -6.29 6.61 15.41
C LEU A 39 -6.91 5.53 14.52
N VAL A 40 -8.19 5.22 14.72
CA VAL A 40 -8.95 4.30 13.86
C VAL A 40 -9.01 4.86 12.44
N GLU A 41 -9.30 6.15 12.27
CA GLU A 41 -9.32 6.79 10.96
C GLU A 41 -7.95 6.82 10.30
N ALA A 42 -6.86 7.03 11.06
CA ALA A 42 -5.51 6.96 10.53
C ALA A 42 -5.17 5.58 9.95
N LEU A 43 -5.62 4.50 10.60
CA LEU A 43 -5.43 3.12 10.11
C LEU A 43 -6.27 2.85 8.85
N HIS A 44 -7.52 3.32 8.80
CA HIS A 44 -8.35 3.24 7.60
C HIS A 44 -7.79 4.06 6.43
N ALA A 45 -7.26 5.26 6.69
CA ALA A 45 -6.59 6.06 5.68
C ALA A 45 -5.37 5.32 5.12
N THR A 46 -4.57 4.70 6.00
CA THR A 46 -3.41 3.91 5.62
C THR A 46 -3.78 2.72 4.72
N ASP A 47 -4.84 1.94 5.04
CA ASP A 47 -5.30 0.85 4.16
C ASP A 47 -5.69 1.37 2.76
N ARG A 48 -6.42 2.49 2.69
CA ARG A 48 -6.80 3.09 1.40
C ARG A 48 -5.57 3.52 0.58
N GLU A 49 -4.57 4.12 1.23
CA GLU A 49 -3.33 4.53 0.57
C GLU A 49 -2.51 3.33 0.09
N LEU A 50 -2.43 2.26 0.89
CA LEU A 50 -1.78 1.01 0.51
C LEU A 50 -2.49 0.33 -0.67
N LEU A 51 -3.82 0.34 -0.71
CA LEU A 51 -4.58 -0.15 -1.86
C LEU A 51 -4.27 0.65 -3.13
N ALA A 52 -4.23 1.97 -3.03
CA ALA A 52 -3.88 2.84 -4.15
C ALA A 52 -2.45 2.55 -4.64
N LEU A 53 -1.50 2.34 -3.72
CA LEU A 53 -0.13 1.98 -4.06
C LEU A 53 -0.04 0.60 -4.73
N HIS A 54 -0.74 -0.40 -4.20
CA HIS A 54 -0.81 -1.75 -4.76
C HIS A 54 -1.32 -1.71 -6.21
N ARG A 55 -2.42 -0.99 -6.46
CA ARG A 55 -2.97 -0.80 -7.82
C ARG A 55 -1.97 -0.13 -8.75
N ARG A 56 -1.34 0.96 -8.32
CA ARG A 56 -0.32 1.67 -9.13
C ARG A 56 0.86 0.77 -9.50
N LEU A 57 1.33 -0.07 -8.57
CA LEU A 57 2.43 -1.00 -8.84
C LEU A 57 2.00 -2.08 -9.83
N MET A 58 0.81 -2.68 -9.63
CA MET A 58 0.26 -3.69 -10.52
C MET A 58 0.08 -3.14 -11.94
N ASP A 59 -0.54 -1.97 -12.07
CA ASP A 59 -0.74 -1.28 -13.35
C ASP A 59 0.59 -0.96 -14.02
N GLY A 60 1.56 -0.42 -13.27
CA GLY A 60 2.89 -0.10 -13.78
C GLY A 60 3.68 -1.32 -14.25
N ALA A 61 3.56 -2.44 -13.54
CA ALA A 61 4.32 -3.65 -13.81
C ALA A 61 3.73 -4.52 -14.93
N TYR A 62 2.40 -4.62 -14.98
CA TYR A 62 1.70 -5.60 -15.82
C TYR A 62 0.91 -4.97 -16.97
N PHE A 63 0.50 -3.71 -16.84
CA PHE A 63 -0.44 -3.09 -17.79
C PHE A 63 0.11 -1.83 -18.47
N SER A 64 1.20 -1.24 -17.97
CA SER A 64 1.82 -0.06 -18.58
C SER A 64 2.73 -0.46 -19.74
N SER A 65 2.30 -0.15 -20.97
CA SER A 65 3.05 -0.38 -22.21
C SER A 65 4.25 0.57 -22.42
N GLY A 66 4.80 1.18 -21.36
CA GLY A 66 6.06 1.91 -21.40
C GLY A 66 5.97 3.44 -21.36
N GLN A 67 5.19 4.03 -20.44
CA GLN A 67 5.39 5.45 -20.09
C GLN A 67 5.85 5.61 -18.63
N PRO A 68 6.97 6.34 -18.40
CA PRO A 68 7.42 6.65 -17.05
C PRO A 68 6.73 7.91 -16.48
N ARG A 69 6.43 7.85 -15.17
CA ARG A 69 6.23 8.95 -14.16
C ARG A 69 4.80 9.10 -13.61
N PRO A 70 4.67 9.40 -12.30
CA PRO A 70 5.03 10.71 -11.72
C PRO A 70 6.27 10.69 -10.81
N LYS A 71 6.88 11.87 -10.64
CA LYS A 71 7.90 12.17 -9.64
C LYS A 71 7.24 12.49 -8.27
N GLN A 72 8.03 12.24 -7.22
CA GLN A 72 7.99 12.77 -5.85
C GLN A 72 7.03 12.14 -4.83
N LEU A 73 7.65 11.44 -3.87
CA LEU A 73 7.50 11.79 -2.47
C LEU A 73 8.88 12.28 -2.01
N GLU A 74 9.12 13.58 -2.12
CA GLU A 74 10.17 14.23 -1.32
C GLU A 74 9.72 14.17 0.13
N LEU A 75 10.28 13.21 0.86
CA LEU A 75 10.27 13.22 2.32
C LEU A 75 11.31 14.25 2.78
N ASP A 76 11.07 15.53 2.47
CA ASP A 76 11.78 16.63 3.13
C ASP A 76 11.01 16.96 4.42
N ALA A 77 11.35 16.22 5.47
CA ALA A 77 11.09 16.60 6.84
C ALA A 77 12.31 16.23 7.69
N ALA A 78 13.28 17.14 7.71
CA ALA A 78 14.33 17.24 8.72
C ALA A 78 14.61 18.71 9.01
#